data_AF-A0A7S1EZP0-F1
#
_entry.id   AF-A0A7S1EZP0-F1
#
_cell.length_a   1.000
_cell.length_b   1.000
_cell.length_c   1.000
_cell.angle_alpha   90.00
_cell.angle_beta   90.00
_cell.angle_gamma   90.00
#
_symmetry.space_group_name_H-M   'P 1'
#
loop_
_entity.id
_entity.type
_entity.pdbx_description
1 polymer ?
#
loop_
_entity_poly.entity_id
_entity_poly.type
_entity_poly.pdbx_seq_one_letter_code
_entity_poly.pdbx_strand_id
1 'polypeptide(L)'
;MVIAGLVSSLLFFVFSCGTGMRMMAETQSEYYCMGTGQTCSGNECCPGYETTWGKTFPCPGADPAFYEQCESPSRLDLYSASKLFFSRWGTYYKRLVAPEGAEMFMPGVSWYEGVSRDLLIHALDDDGNRVNLTSDVVGKLVVAFRGKMMSIAVMGKKSVILRFSFGHMDFDTGAWTPDPLPWNVMTFMDLDAGSVVQTNERLTSTDHARYTSGSKITVVGSNDSVAFECLQPGNVPNPSDIYLSEAQKAVAFALEFENKDYFSVKIENFVWSSRAVLFAGITTVHWPELMPAPTPAPTASAHGDPHVSTITGETFDLWKTGWSTFVQIPRSEHEHSDKLLVRGDVRRYGGDACAPSFLYQVHMNGSWLGGHDVAVRAGSLESSDPFSVVLDGDRPLQLRSDTETVFLDEPDLRFSGNIGVISEDWGLDAKLTLNVRSSEFNIVQHTEGRGESSSAMLDLSVAGLGTVVEPIGGWLGVDGALLAGEAPLECRGRDSGISRVSELSVLQSKSLAGVFSN
;
A
#
# COMPACT_ATOMS: atom_id res chain seq x y z
N MET A 1 -74.46 28.75 -36.85
CA MET A 1 -73.38 28.98 -37.82
C MET A 1 -72.06 28.76 -37.09
N VAL A 2 -71.33 27.69 -37.45
CA VAL A 2 -69.86 27.44 -37.27
C VAL A 2 -69.31 27.39 -35.82
N ILE A 3 -69.11 26.21 -35.19
CA ILE A 3 -67.94 25.27 -35.13
C ILE A 3 -67.07 25.43 -33.86
N ALA A 4 -66.59 24.28 -33.37
CA ALA A 4 -65.56 23.95 -32.35
C ALA A 4 -66.08 23.92 -30.89
N GLY A 5 -66.01 22.82 -30.13
CA GLY A 5 -65.33 21.54 -30.31
C GLY A 5 -64.63 21.16 -29.00
N LEU A 6 -65.29 20.39 -28.13
CA LEU A 6 -64.67 19.69 -26.98
C LEU A 6 -65.61 18.56 -26.56
N VAL A 7 -65.31 17.34 -27.02
CA VAL A 7 -66.02 16.13 -26.61
C VAL A 7 -65.13 15.38 -25.62
N SER A 8 -65.66 15.25 -24.40
CA SER A 8 -65.20 14.33 -23.37
C SER A 8 -65.49 12.89 -23.78
N SER A 9 -64.53 11.98 -23.59
CA SER A 9 -64.78 10.55 -23.43
C SER A 9 -63.62 9.87 -22.71
N LEU A 10 -63.97 9.20 -21.61
CA LEU A 10 -63.16 8.18 -20.92
C LEU A 10 -62.65 7.13 -21.92
N LEU A 11 -61.46 6.56 -21.69
CA LEU A 11 -61.23 5.10 -21.59
C LEU A 11 -59.73 4.71 -21.57
N PHE A 12 -59.43 3.74 -20.69
CA PHE A 12 -58.26 2.85 -20.61
C PHE A 12 -56.85 3.44 -20.34
N PHE A 13 -56.44 3.41 -19.07
CA PHE A 13 -55.03 3.38 -18.69
C PHE A 13 -54.44 2.00 -19.03
N VAL A 14 -53.68 1.94 -20.11
CA VAL A 14 -52.70 0.87 -20.35
C VAL A 14 -51.43 1.24 -19.61
N PHE A 15 -51.07 0.45 -18.59
CA PHE A 15 -49.73 0.45 -18.01
C PHE A 15 -48.73 0.09 -19.11
N SER A 16 -47.90 1.04 -19.53
CA SER A 16 -46.66 0.73 -20.23
C SER A 16 -45.52 1.07 -19.29
N CYS A 17 -44.81 0.02 -18.86
CA CYS A 17 -43.58 0.07 -18.09
C CYS A 17 -42.51 0.72 -18.97
N GLY A 18 -42.28 2.01 -18.78
CA GLY A 18 -41.13 2.71 -19.32
C GLY A 18 -40.03 2.73 -18.26
N THR A 19 -39.06 1.85 -18.40
CA THR A 19 -37.83 1.78 -17.60
C THR A 19 -36.99 3.05 -17.83
N GLY A 20 -37.31 4.12 -17.11
CA GLY A 20 -36.42 5.25 -16.96
C GLY A 20 -35.35 4.90 -15.94
N MET A 21 -34.22 4.35 -16.38
CA MET A 21 -33.00 4.31 -15.58
C MET A 21 -32.67 5.74 -15.14
N ARG A 22 -32.93 6.07 -13.88
CA ARG A 22 -32.29 7.20 -13.22
C ARG A 22 -30.81 6.81 -13.11
N MET A 23 -29.98 7.37 -13.99
CA MET A 23 -28.53 7.35 -13.79
C MET A 23 -28.25 7.97 -12.43
N MET A 24 -27.80 7.15 -11.49
CA MET A 24 -27.07 7.64 -10.32
C MET A 24 -25.81 8.29 -10.88
N ALA A 25 -25.70 9.62 -10.73
CA ALA A 25 -24.45 10.30 -11.03
C ALA A 25 -23.38 9.72 -10.10
N GLU A 26 -22.44 9.00 -10.69
CA GLU A 26 -21.21 8.55 -10.06
C GLU A 26 -20.49 9.79 -9.52
N THR A 27 -20.38 9.90 -8.20
CA THR A 27 -19.57 10.95 -7.57
C THR A 27 -18.13 10.71 -7.97
N GLN A 28 -17.62 11.46 -8.95
CA GLN A 28 -16.20 11.47 -9.29
C GLN A 28 -15.39 11.69 -8.02
N SER A 29 -14.46 10.78 -7.72
CA SER A 29 -13.50 10.94 -6.64
C SER A 29 -12.62 12.17 -6.94
N GLU A 30 -12.71 13.21 -6.12
CA GLU A 30 -11.81 14.36 -6.21
C GLU A 30 -10.40 13.95 -5.74
N TYR A 31 -9.41 14.03 -6.63
CA TYR A 31 -7.99 13.89 -6.29
C TYR A 31 -7.35 15.28 -6.15
N TYR A 32 -6.17 15.36 -5.54
CA TYR A 32 -5.47 16.62 -5.29
C TYR A 32 -4.00 16.48 -5.67
N CYS A 33 -3.46 17.51 -6.30
CA CYS A 33 -2.08 17.62 -6.73
C CYS A 33 -1.14 17.94 -5.59
N MET A 34 -0.09 17.12 -5.47
CA MET A 34 0.99 17.33 -4.51
C MET A 34 1.70 18.67 -4.75
N GLY A 35 2.07 19.36 -3.67
CA GLY A 35 2.77 20.65 -3.70
C GLY A 35 1.85 21.87 -3.91
N THR A 36 0.89 21.78 -4.84
CA THR A 36 -0.01 22.92 -5.17
C THR A 36 -1.39 22.85 -4.52
N GLY A 37 -1.83 21.68 -4.09
CA GLY A 37 -3.16 21.48 -3.48
C GLY A 37 -4.33 21.66 -4.46
N GLN A 38 -4.06 21.80 -5.75
CA GLN A 38 -5.09 21.92 -6.79
C GLN A 38 -5.83 20.59 -6.96
N THR A 39 -7.14 20.65 -7.22
CA THR A 39 -7.93 19.44 -7.52
C THR A 39 -7.56 18.89 -8.89
N CYS A 40 -7.53 17.56 -9.01
CA CYS A 40 -7.30 16.85 -10.26
C CYS A 40 -8.24 15.66 -10.43
N SER A 41 -8.49 15.26 -11.68
CA SER A 41 -9.43 14.18 -12.03
C SER A 41 -8.90 13.25 -13.10
N GLY A 42 -8.64 11.99 -12.74
CA GLY A 42 -8.26 10.95 -13.69
C GLY A 42 -6.98 11.28 -14.44
N ASN A 43 -7.03 11.21 -15.76
CA ASN A 43 -5.90 11.38 -16.69
C ASN A 43 -5.57 12.86 -16.92
N GLU A 44 -5.02 13.51 -15.90
CA GLU A 44 -4.45 14.85 -16.00
C GLU A 44 -3.11 14.96 -15.26
N CYS A 45 -2.29 15.94 -15.65
CA CYS A 45 -1.01 16.19 -15.00
C CYS A 45 -1.15 17.28 -13.94
N CYS A 46 -0.72 16.95 -12.74
CA CYS A 46 -0.54 17.90 -11.67
C CYS A 46 0.63 18.86 -11.95
N PRO A 47 0.52 20.13 -11.54
CA PRO A 47 1.61 21.09 -11.71
C PRO A 47 2.84 20.67 -10.90
N GLY A 48 4.03 20.91 -11.46
CA GLY A 48 5.26 20.69 -10.74
C GLY A 48 5.49 21.66 -9.58
N TYR A 49 6.31 21.24 -8.63
CA TYR A 49 6.74 22.04 -7.48
C TYR A 49 8.23 21.77 -7.20
N GLU A 50 8.78 22.36 -6.15
CA GLU A 50 10.23 22.39 -5.89
C GLU A 50 10.89 21.00 -5.93
N THR A 51 10.27 19.98 -5.33
CA THR A 51 10.86 18.63 -5.28
C THR A 51 10.68 17.84 -6.58
N THR A 52 9.77 18.25 -7.47
CA THR A 52 9.68 17.72 -8.85
C THR A 52 10.51 18.53 -9.83
N TRP A 53 11.29 19.51 -9.33
CA TRP A 53 12.13 20.40 -10.11
C TRP A 53 11.30 21.20 -11.12
N GLY A 54 10.06 21.51 -10.74
CA GLY A 54 9.08 22.20 -11.58
C GLY A 54 8.40 21.33 -12.65
N LYS A 55 8.70 20.02 -12.72
CA LYS A 55 8.08 19.10 -13.68
C LYS A 55 6.69 18.67 -13.26
N THR A 56 5.77 18.65 -14.21
CA THR A 56 4.44 18.07 -14.06
C THR A 56 4.48 16.56 -13.82
N PHE A 57 3.51 16.03 -13.09
CA PHE A 57 3.43 14.60 -12.72
C PHE A 57 1.98 14.10 -12.74
N PRO A 58 1.71 12.78 -12.82
CA PRO A 58 0.35 12.27 -12.99
C PRO A 58 -0.53 12.54 -11.77
N CYS A 59 -1.79 12.89 -12.01
CA CYS A 59 -2.80 12.96 -10.95
C CYS A 59 -2.92 11.60 -10.24
N PRO A 60 -3.17 11.55 -8.91
CA PRO A 60 -3.26 10.27 -8.18
C PRO A 60 -4.33 9.30 -8.69
N GLY A 61 -5.36 9.81 -9.38
CA GLY A 61 -6.40 9.02 -10.02
C GLY A 61 -6.14 8.68 -11.49
N ALA A 62 -4.99 9.08 -12.04
CA ALA A 62 -4.65 8.79 -13.43
C ALA A 62 -4.42 7.30 -13.64
N ASP A 63 -4.87 6.82 -14.79
CA ASP A 63 -4.54 5.50 -15.31
C ASP A 63 -3.01 5.40 -15.47
N PRO A 64 -2.36 4.28 -15.09
CA PRO A 64 -0.93 4.08 -15.30
C PRO A 64 -0.47 4.33 -16.75
N ALA A 65 -1.31 4.01 -17.74
CA ALA A 65 -1.04 4.28 -19.15
C ALA A 65 -0.95 5.78 -19.49
N PHE A 66 -1.43 6.66 -18.60
CA PHE A 66 -1.35 8.11 -18.74
C PHE A 66 -0.06 8.69 -18.14
N TYR A 67 0.73 7.94 -17.37
CA TYR A 67 1.81 8.54 -16.57
C TYR A 67 2.90 9.23 -17.41
N GLU A 68 3.20 8.64 -18.57
CA GLU A 68 4.16 9.17 -19.54
C GLU A 68 3.68 10.44 -20.26
N GLN A 69 2.43 10.87 -20.04
CA GLN A 69 1.91 12.12 -20.59
C GLN A 69 2.33 13.35 -19.76
N CYS A 70 2.93 13.15 -18.59
CA CYS A 70 3.46 14.20 -17.74
C CYS A 70 5.00 14.27 -17.85
N GLU A 71 5.60 15.42 -17.54
CA GLU A 71 7.06 15.62 -17.67
C GLU A 71 7.90 14.74 -16.73
N SER A 72 7.27 14.21 -15.69
CA SER A 72 7.80 13.22 -14.77
C SER A 72 6.76 12.11 -14.62
N PRO A 73 7.06 10.84 -14.97
CA PRO A 73 6.13 9.74 -14.78
C PRO A 73 6.04 9.28 -13.31
N SER A 74 6.86 9.85 -12.43
CA SER A 74 6.92 9.51 -11.01
C SER A 74 5.58 9.71 -10.31
N ARG A 75 5.05 8.63 -9.72
CA ARG A 75 4.01 8.71 -8.70
C ARG A 75 4.59 9.35 -7.45
N LEU A 76 3.95 10.42 -7.00
CA LEU A 76 4.23 11.05 -5.71
C LEU A 76 3.18 10.62 -4.69
N ASP A 77 2.83 9.34 -4.70
CA ASP A 77 1.65 8.78 -4.05
C ASP A 77 1.81 8.45 -2.56
N LEU A 78 2.96 8.74 -1.95
CA LEU A 78 3.08 8.81 -0.49
C LEU A 78 2.06 9.79 0.13
N TYR A 79 1.52 10.73 -0.68
CA TYR A 79 0.33 11.52 -0.34
C TYR A 79 -0.87 10.65 0.08
N SER A 80 -1.11 9.53 -0.60
CA SER A 80 -2.23 8.64 -0.29
C SER A 80 -1.97 7.77 0.95
N ALA A 81 -0.70 7.46 1.26
CA ALA A 81 -0.33 6.66 2.43
C ALA A 81 -0.70 7.31 3.77
N SER A 82 -0.69 8.64 3.86
CA SER A 82 -1.19 9.32 5.08
C SER A 82 -2.60 9.87 4.94
N LYS A 83 -3.31 9.69 3.82
CA LYS A 83 -4.74 10.02 3.78
C LYS A 83 -5.53 9.01 4.58
N LEU A 84 -6.16 9.48 5.64
CA LEU A 84 -7.02 8.65 6.47
C LEU A 84 -8.49 9.02 6.27
N PHE A 85 -9.29 8.01 5.96
CA PHE A 85 -10.74 8.08 5.89
C PHE A 85 -11.35 7.23 7.00
N PHE A 86 -11.79 7.89 8.06
CA PHE A 86 -12.48 7.29 9.18
C PHE A 86 -13.94 6.99 8.77
N SER A 87 -14.22 5.74 8.44
CA SER A 87 -15.57 5.32 8.05
C SER A 87 -16.54 5.39 9.24
N ARG A 88 -17.81 5.73 8.93
CA ARG A 88 -18.91 5.72 9.92
C ARG A 88 -19.59 4.34 10.04
N TRP A 89 -19.34 3.45 9.09
CA TRP A 89 -19.96 2.12 8.98
C TRP A 89 -18.93 1.05 9.31
N GLY A 90 -19.20 0.18 10.29
CA GLY A 90 -18.26 -0.86 10.74
C GLY A 90 -17.35 -0.45 11.89
N THR A 91 -17.32 0.84 12.25
CA THR A 91 -16.78 1.28 13.53
C THR A 91 -17.69 0.76 14.63
N TYR A 92 -17.19 -0.16 15.45
CA TYR A 92 -17.89 -0.65 16.64
C TYR A 92 -17.91 0.46 17.71
N TYR A 93 -18.54 1.60 17.41
CA TYR A 93 -18.75 2.77 18.27
C TYR A 93 -19.45 2.44 19.61
N LYS A 94 -19.89 1.19 19.80
CA LYS A 94 -20.62 0.71 20.98
C LYS A 94 -19.76 -0.04 22.01
N ARG A 95 -18.45 -0.26 21.81
CA ARG A 95 -17.62 -1.04 22.76
C ARG A 95 -16.97 -0.25 23.91
N LEU A 96 -17.03 1.08 23.97
CA LEU A 96 -16.65 1.84 25.19
C LEU A 96 -17.53 1.50 26.42
N VAL A 97 -18.60 0.74 26.23
CA VAL A 97 -19.51 0.23 27.27
C VAL A 97 -19.48 -1.31 27.36
N ALA A 98 -18.60 -1.98 26.61
CA ALA A 98 -18.49 -3.43 26.64
C ALA A 98 -17.68 -3.89 27.87
N PRO A 99 -18.08 -4.99 28.54
CA PRO A 99 -17.47 -5.43 29.79
C PRO A 99 -16.03 -5.94 29.66
N GLU A 100 -15.50 -6.15 28.44
CA GLU A 100 -14.13 -6.58 28.19
C GLU A 100 -13.51 -5.80 27.00
N GLY A 101 -12.36 -5.16 27.22
CA GLY A 101 -11.41 -4.81 26.15
C GLY A 101 -11.88 -3.83 25.09
N ALA A 102 -12.40 -2.66 25.46
CA ALA A 102 -12.80 -1.63 24.50
C ALA A 102 -11.62 -1.21 23.60
N GLU A 103 -11.71 -1.53 22.31
CA GLU A 103 -10.81 -1.08 21.24
C GLU A 103 -11.63 -0.39 20.15
N MET A 104 -10.99 0.53 19.44
CA MET A 104 -11.59 1.22 18.32
C MET A 104 -11.01 0.63 17.03
N PHE A 105 -11.83 -0.13 16.32
CA PHE A 105 -11.46 -0.67 15.03
C PHE A 105 -12.18 0.10 13.92
N MET A 106 -11.44 0.44 12.87
CA MET A 106 -11.91 1.16 11.70
C MET A 106 -11.39 0.42 10.45
N PRO A 107 -12.25 -0.22 9.67
CA PRO A 107 -11.81 -0.90 8.46
C PRO A 107 -11.53 0.08 7.32
N GLY A 108 -10.52 -0.23 6.49
CA GLY A 108 -10.21 0.49 5.25
C GLY A 108 -9.96 1.99 5.44
N VAL A 109 -9.20 2.36 6.47
CA VAL A 109 -8.91 3.76 6.80
C VAL A 109 -7.90 4.38 5.85
N SER A 110 -6.94 3.60 5.35
CA SER A 110 -5.95 4.10 4.39
C SER A 110 -5.86 3.17 3.18
N TRP A 111 -5.31 3.71 2.09
CA TRP A 111 -5.09 2.95 0.86
C TRP A 111 -3.76 3.36 0.23
N TYR A 112 -2.89 2.40 -0.03
CA TYR A 112 -1.58 2.62 -0.63
C TYR A 112 -1.16 1.38 -1.42
N GLU A 113 -0.56 1.57 -2.59
CA GLU A 113 -0.15 0.48 -3.50
C GLU A 113 -1.25 -0.57 -3.80
N GLY A 114 -2.53 -0.15 -3.83
CA GLY A 114 -3.63 -1.08 -4.11
C GLY A 114 -4.11 -1.88 -2.89
N VAL A 115 -3.51 -1.67 -1.72
CA VAL A 115 -3.86 -2.38 -0.48
C VAL A 115 -4.61 -1.42 0.45
N SER A 116 -5.81 -1.81 0.90
CA SER A 116 -6.50 -1.15 2.02
C SER A 116 -5.84 -1.52 3.33
N ARG A 117 -5.76 -0.60 4.30
CA ARG A 117 -5.39 -0.94 5.67
C ARG A 117 -6.46 -0.51 6.65
N ASP A 118 -6.67 -1.35 7.65
CA ASP A 118 -7.48 -1.08 8.80
C ASP A 118 -6.69 -0.30 9.86
N LEU A 119 -7.41 0.39 10.75
CA LEU A 119 -6.85 1.09 11.89
C LEU A 119 -7.46 0.53 13.18
N LEU A 120 -6.59 0.06 14.07
CA LEU A 120 -6.92 -0.38 15.43
C LEU A 120 -6.34 0.62 16.43
N ILE A 121 -7.19 1.17 17.30
CA ILE A 121 -6.80 2.09 18.38
C ILE A 121 -7.15 1.47 19.73
N HIS A 122 -6.16 1.40 20.62
CA HIS A 122 -6.34 0.93 21.98
C HIS A 122 -5.53 1.76 22.99
N ALA A 123 -5.90 1.68 24.26
CA ALA A 123 -5.22 2.38 25.33
C ALA A 123 -4.06 1.57 25.92
N LEU A 124 -3.01 2.26 26.35
CA LEU A 124 -1.86 1.70 27.06
C LEU A 124 -1.70 2.37 28.44
N ASP A 125 -1.10 1.65 29.39
CA ASP A 125 -0.52 2.24 30.60
C ASP A 125 0.89 2.80 30.33
N ASP A 126 1.51 3.43 31.34
CA ASP A 126 2.84 4.02 31.22
C ASP A 126 3.95 2.98 31.00
N ASP A 127 3.70 1.70 31.27
CA ASP A 127 4.62 0.58 31.00
C ASP A 127 4.43 0.00 29.58
N GLY A 128 3.47 0.53 28.81
CA GLY A 128 3.15 0.09 27.45
C GLY A 128 2.25 -1.14 27.40
N ASN A 129 1.66 -1.57 28.52
CA ASN A 129 0.70 -2.66 28.54
C ASN A 129 -0.68 -2.16 28.14
N ARG A 130 -1.44 -3.03 27.46
CA ARG A 130 -2.80 -2.72 27.05
C ARG A 130 -3.73 -2.56 28.25
N VAL A 131 -4.52 -1.49 28.23
CA VAL A 131 -5.57 -1.21 29.22
C VAL A 131 -6.91 -0.93 28.53
N ASN A 132 -8.00 -1.01 29.30
CA ASN A 132 -9.34 -0.76 28.77
C ASN A 132 -9.55 0.73 28.49
N LEU A 133 -10.07 1.04 27.30
CA LEU A 133 -10.55 2.38 26.98
C LEU A 133 -11.94 2.59 27.60
N THR A 134 -12.04 3.40 28.64
CA THR A 134 -13.29 3.60 29.37
C THR A 134 -13.92 4.97 29.10
N SER A 135 -15.25 5.06 29.21
CA SER A 135 -15.99 6.31 28.97
C SER A 135 -15.72 7.41 30.01
N ASP A 136 -15.17 7.05 31.17
CA ASP A 136 -14.73 8.01 32.18
C ASP A 136 -13.38 8.66 31.83
N VAL A 137 -12.58 8.08 30.93
CA VAL A 137 -11.33 8.66 30.40
C VAL A 137 -11.59 9.29 29.05
N VAL A 138 -12.16 8.54 28.10
CA VAL A 138 -12.52 9.01 26.75
C VAL A 138 -14.03 9.06 26.62
N GLY A 139 -14.61 10.25 26.82
CA GLY A 139 -16.06 10.42 26.92
C GLY A 139 -16.78 10.54 25.58
N LYS A 140 -16.05 10.89 24.51
CA LYS A 140 -16.63 11.06 23.18
C LYS A 140 -15.61 10.80 22.09
N LEU A 141 -16.05 10.09 21.05
CA LEU A 141 -15.37 9.95 19.78
C LEU A 141 -16.28 10.47 18.69
N VAL A 142 -15.78 11.37 17.83
CA VAL A 142 -16.56 11.94 16.73
C VAL A 142 -15.76 11.84 15.45
N VAL A 143 -16.35 11.19 14.44
CA VAL A 143 -15.90 11.37 13.07
C VAL A 143 -16.54 12.62 12.50
N ALA A 144 -15.69 13.54 12.06
CA ALA A 144 -16.08 14.80 11.47
C ALA A 144 -15.75 14.83 9.97
N PHE A 145 -16.25 15.87 9.30
CA PHE A 145 -15.89 16.21 7.93
C PHE A 145 -15.94 15.05 6.94
N ARG A 146 -17.09 14.36 6.92
CA ARG A 146 -17.38 13.20 6.06
C ARG A 146 -16.35 12.06 6.17
N GLY A 147 -15.69 11.88 7.31
CA GLY A 147 -14.72 10.80 7.51
C GLY A 147 -13.27 11.27 7.50
N LYS A 148 -12.98 12.51 7.10
CA LYS A 148 -11.58 12.96 6.95
C LYS A 148 -10.92 13.41 8.25
N MET A 149 -11.67 13.50 9.35
CA MET A 149 -11.18 14.00 10.63
C MET A 149 -11.82 13.24 11.78
N MET A 150 -11.05 13.06 12.85
CA MET A 150 -11.51 12.45 14.09
C MET A 150 -11.31 13.41 15.25
N SER A 151 -12.18 13.31 16.25
CA SER A 151 -12.09 14.04 17.51
C SER A 151 -12.24 13.07 18.68
N ILE A 152 -11.29 13.12 19.62
CA ILE A 152 -11.31 12.38 20.88
C ILE A 152 -11.43 13.37 22.02
N ALA A 153 -12.42 13.17 22.90
CA ALA A 153 -12.60 13.98 24.09
C ALA A 153 -12.06 13.27 25.34
N VAL A 154 -10.97 13.80 25.92
CA VAL A 154 -10.41 13.33 27.19
C VAL A 154 -11.11 14.04 28.35
N MET A 155 -11.65 13.26 29.28
CA MET A 155 -12.55 13.73 30.33
C MET A 155 -11.80 14.10 31.61
N GLY A 156 -12.06 15.31 32.12
CA GLY A 156 -11.50 15.78 33.38
C GLY A 156 -9.97 15.74 33.43
N LYS A 157 -9.41 15.81 34.64
CA LYS A 157 -7.95 15.81 34.85
C LYS A 157 -7.32 14.43 34.69
N LYS A 158 -7.42 13.86 33.49
CA LYS A 158 -6.97 12.50 33.17
C LYS A 158 -6.00 12.51 31.99
N SER A 159 -5.30 11.40 31.85
CA SER A 159 -4.43 11.15 30.70
C SER A 159 -4.71 9.77 30.12
N VAL A 160 -4.34 9.57 28.85
CA VAL A 160 -4.44 8.31 28.15
C VAL A 160 -3.31 8.20 27.13
N ILE A 161 -2.69 7.03 27.04
CA ILE A 161 -1.78 6.71 25.93
C ILE A 161 -2.59 5.92 24.92
N LEU A 162 -2.67 6.41 23.68
CA LEU A 162 -3.36 5.73 22.59
C LEU A 162 -2.33 5.20 21.61
N ARG A 163 -2.40 3.90 21.30
CA ARG A 163 -1.68 3.30 20.18
C ARG A 163 -2.59 3.23 18.97
N PHE A 164 -2.08 3.69 17.84
CA PHE A 164 -2.71 3.66 16.53
C PHE A 164 -1.97 2.62 15.70
N SER A 165 -2.62 1.50 15.39
CA SER A 165 -2.03 0.36 14.67
C SER A 165 -2.67 0.19 13.29
N PHE A 166 -1.86 0.07 12.26
CA PHE A 166 -2.23 -0.19 10.88
C PHE A 166 -1.97 -1.67 10.53
N GLY A 167 -2.92 -2.28 9.83
CA GLY A 167 -2.93 -3.72 9.62
C GLY A 167 -4.22 -4.19 8.99
N HIS A 168 -4.45 -5.50 9.08
CA HIS A 168 -5.65 -6.16 8.61
C HIS A 168 -6.24 -7.02 9.72
N MET A 169 -7.55 -6.88 9.94
CA MET A 169 -8.28 -7.79 10.82
C MET A 169 -8.86 -8.95 10.01
N ASP A 170 -8.47 -10.17 10.34
CA ASP A 170 -9.20 -11.36 9.90
C ASP A 170 -10.45 -11.53 10.78
N PHE A 171 -11.63 -11.35 10.19
CA PHE A 171 -12.89 -11.43 10.92
C PHE A 171 -13.34 -12.86 11.26
N ASP A 172 -12.82 -13.86 10.56
CA ASP A 172 -13.16 -15.26 10.81
C ASP A 172 -12.36 -15.79 12.00
N THR A 173 -11.08 -15.41 12.10
CA THR A 173 -10.19 -15.84 13.20
C THR A 173 -10.08 -14.83 14.34
N GLY A 174 -10.40 -13.56 14.08
CA GLY A 174 -10.17 -12.44 15.01
C GLY A 174 -8.69 -12.04 15.13
N ALA A 175 -7.84 -12.52 14.22
CA ALA A 175 -6.41 -12.24 14.24
C ALA A 175 -6.09 -10.88 13.61
N TRP A 176 -5.17 -10.14 14.25
CA TRP A 176 -4.63 -8.88 13.71
C TRP A 176 -3.29 -9.15 13.03
N THR A 177 -3.19 -8.78 11.76
CA THR A 177 -1.93 -8.84 10.99
C THR A 177 -1.40 -7.42 10.79
N PRO A 178 -0.25 -7.05 11.38
CA PRO A 178 0.33 -5.73 11.17
C PRO A 178 0.75 -5.51 9.71
N ASP A 179 0.53 -4.29 9.22
CA ASP A 179 0.91 -3.87 7.86
C ASP A 179 1.53 -2.47 7.94
N PRO A 180 2.88 -2.36 7.99
CA PRO A 180 3.56 -1.10 8.18
C PRO A 180 3.34 -0.13 7.02
N LEU A 181 3.07 1.13 7.36
CA LEU A 181 3.13 2.22 6.40
C LEU A 181 4.59 2.61 6.18
N PRO A 182 5.06 2.72 4.92
CA PRO A 182 6.42 3.21 4.67
C PRO A 182 6.59 4.63 5.22
N TRP A 183 5.50 5.40 5.23
CA TRP A 183 5.47 6.78 5.69
C TRP A 183 4.05 7.20 6.08
N ASN A 184 3.89 7.88 7.22
CA ASN A 184 2.61 8.40 7.70
C ASN A 184 2.77 9.76 8.42
N VAL A 185 1.94 10.75 8.08
CA VAL A 185 1.83 12.02 8.80
C VAL A 185 0.45 12.20 9.43
N MET A 186 0.45 12.48 10.73
CA MET A 186 -0.74 12.81 11.51
C MET A 186 -0.69 14.25 11.96
N THR A 187 -1.69 15.05 11.57
CA THR A 187 -1.87 16.41 12.09
C THR A 187 -2.83 16.38 13.27
N PHE A 188 -2.38 16.90 14.41
CA PHE A 188 -3.17 17.14 15.61
C PHE A 188 -3.52 18.62 15.71
N MET A 189 -4.76 18.90 16.09
CA MET A 189 -5.39 20.22 15.99
C MET A 189 -6.16 20.52 17.27
N ASP A 190 -6.48 21.81 17.44
CA ASP A 190 -7.28 22.33 18.57
C ASP A 190 -6.57 22.25 19.92
N LEU A 191 -5.24 22.43 19.92
CA LEU A 191 -4.47 22.63 21.15
C LEU A 191 -4.55 24.10 21.53
N ASP A 192 -5.48 24.49 22.40
CA ASP A 192 -5.68 25.86 22.84
C ASP A 192 -5.58 26.06 24.37
N ALA A 193 -5.08 27.22 24.79
CA ALA A 193 -4.98 27.59 26.20
C ALA A 193 -6.32 28.09 26.77
N GLY A 194 -7.39 28.11 25.97
CA GLY A 194 -8.64 28.75 26.33
C GLY A 194 -8.47 30.26 26.56
N SER A 195 -9.08 30.79 27.61
CA SER A 195 -9.10 32.23 27.91
C SER A 195 -7.94 32.75 28.77
N VAL A 196 -7.04 31.87 29.24
CA VAL A 196 -5.95 32.23 30.17
C VAL A 196 -4.63 31.58 29.76
N VAL A 197 -3.50 32.10 30.26
CA VAL A 197 -2.17 31.55 29.97
C VAL A 197 -1.94 30.30 30.81
N GLN A 198 -2.33 29.12 30.30
CA GLN A 198 -2.10 27.84 30.97
C GLN A 198 -2.11 26.68 29.96
N THR A 199 -1.48 25.56 30.31
CA THR A 199 -1.64 24.31 29.58
C THR A 199 -2.98 23.67 29.93
N ASN A 200 -3.91 23.58 28.97
CA ASN A 200 -5.16 22.83 29.12
C ASN A 200 -5.01 21.37 28.67
N GLU A 201 -4.30 21.18 27.56
CA GLU A 201 -3.95 19.87 27.04
C GLU A 201 -2.48 19.83 26.64
N ARG A 202 -1.91 18.63 26.74
CA ARG A 202 -0.58 18.31 26.25
C ARG A 202 -0.62 16.98 25.53
N LEU A 203 0.03 16.94 24.38
CA LEU A 203 0.23 15.71 23.64
C LEU A 203 1.72 15.38 23.62
N THR A 204 2.07 14.12 23.88
CA THR A 204 3.47 13.67 23.88
C THR A 204 3.64 12.48 22.94
N SER A 205 4.69 12.50 22.12
CA SER A 205 5.13 11.36 21.31
C SER A 205 6.61 11.08 21.57
N THR A 206 6.97 9.80 21.58
CA THR A 206 8.33 9.29 21.81
C THR A 206 8.89 8.54 20.62
N ASP A 207 8.11 8.43 19.54
CA ASP A 207 8.31 7.44 18.49
C ASP A 207 8.05 8.00 17.08
N HIS A 208 7.94 9.31 16.95
CA HIS A 208 7.92 10.01 15.67
C HIS A 208 9.34 10.12 15.10
N ALA A 209 9.45 10.12 13.76
CA ALA A 209 10.70 10.36 13.05
C ALA A 209 10.99 11.87 12.96
N ARG A 210 9.97 12.66 12.62
CA ARG A 210 10.07 14.12 12.46
C ARG A 210 8.79 14.77 12.95
N TYR A 211 8.85 16.06 13.24
CA TYR A 211 7.69 16.85 13.61
C TYR A 211 7.79 18.28 13.10
N THR A 212 6.65 18.95 13.01
CA THR A 212 6.55 20.40 12.83
C THR A 212 5.38 20.94 13.65
N SER A 213 5.37 22.23 13.93
CA SER A 213 4.37 22.85 14.79
C SER A 213 4.02 24.28 14.40
N GLY A 214 2.78 24.67 14.65
CA GLY A 214 2.30 26.04 14.49
C GLY A 214 2.94 27.02 15.46
N SER A 215 2.85 28.31 15.15
CA SER A 215 3.53 29.38 15.89
C SER A 215 3.06 29.62 17.33
N LYS A 216 1.92 29.05 17.74
CA LYS A 216 1.43 29.11 19.12
C LYS A 216 1.70 27.85 19.93
N ILE A 217 2.14 26.78 19.28
CA ILE A 217 2.51 25.54 19.96
C ILE A 217 3.85 25.73 20.64
N THR A 218 3.85 25.51 21.95
CA THR A 218 5.06 25.39 22.77
C THR A 218 5.50 23.94 22.73
N VAL A 219 6.71 23.70 22.24
CA VAL A 219 7.32 22.37 22.18
C VAL A 219 8.25 22.21 23.38
N VAL A 220 8.01 21.19 24.19
CA VAL A 220 8.74 20.90 25.42
C VAL A 220 9.29 19.49 25.32
N GLY A 221 10.62 19.32 25.22
CA GLY A 221 11.19 17.99 25.03
C GLY A 221 12.70 17.92 24.88
N SER A 222 13.19 16.69 24.88
CA SER A 222 14.58 16.26 24.64
C SER A 222 14.60 15.24 23.49
N ASN A 223 15.77 14.70 23.11
CA ASN A 223 15.94 13.83 21.93
C ASN A 223 15.00 12.61 21.86
N ASP A 224 14.46 12.11 22.98
CA ASP A 224 13.70 10.85 23.05
C ASP A 224 12.19 11.03 23.36
N SER A 225 11.75 12.25 23.65
CA SER A 225 10.35 12.55 24.01
C SER A 225 10.04 14.02 23.78
N VAL A 226 9.00 14.28 22.98
CA VAL A 226 8.57 15.63 22.60
C VAL A 226 7.12 15.81 22.98
N ALA A 227 6.86 16.85 23.79
CA ALA A 227 5.53 17.26 24.18
C ALA A 227 5.12 18.57 23.49
N PHE A 228 3.85 18.66 23.13
CA PHE A 228 3.22 19.78 22.42
C PHE A 228 2.10 20.33 23.30
N GLU A 229 2.17 21.61 23.63
CA GLU A 229 1.17 22.31 24.44
C GLU A 229 0.93 23.73 23.91
N CYS A 230 -0.19 24.33 24.28
CA CYS A 230 -0.48 25.73 23.94
C CYS A 230 -0.62 26.54 25.23
N LEU A 231 0.24 27.53 25.41
CA LEU A 231 0.20 28.47 26.54
C LEU A 231 -0.45 29.80 26.17
N GLN A 232 -0.66 30.05 24.88
CA GLN A 232 -1.14 31.35 24.41
C GLN A 232 -2.66 31.44 24.52
N PRO A 233 -3.19 32.44 25.24
CA PRO A 233 -4.64 32.65 25.35
C PRO A 233 -5.26 32.94 23.98
N GLY A 234 -6.49 32.49 23.81
CA GLY A 234 -7.28 32.71 22.61
C GLY A 234 -7.99 31.43 22.20
N ASN A 235 -9.29 31.54 21.97
CA ASN A 235 -10.08 30.44 21.43
C ASN A 235 -9.97 30.49 19.91
N VAL A 236 -9.35 29.46 19.34
CA VAL A 236 -9.37 29.26 17.90
C VAL A 236 -10.53 28.33 17.58
N PRO A 237 -11.46 28.71 16.68
CA PRO A 237 -12.55 27.82 16.33
C PRO A 237 -12.04 26.50 15.75
N ASN A 238 -12.63 25.39 16.20
CA ASN A 238 -12.33 24.06 15.70
C ASN A 238 -12.39 24.04 14.16
N PRO A 239 -11.46 23.32 13.51
CA PRO A 239 -11.47 23.21 12.05
C PRO A 239 -12.75 22.54 11.56
N SER A 240 -13.34 23.14 10.54
CA SER A 240 -14.49 22.58 9.81
C SER A 240 -14.07 21.86 8.53
N ASP A 241 -12.78 21.86 8.21
CA ASP A 241 -12.15 21.28 7.01
C ASP A 241 -10.73 20.80 7.36
N ILE A 242 -10.16 19.94 6.52
CA ILE A 242 -8.74 19.57 6.50
C ILE A 242 -7.84 20.73 6.04
N TYR A 243 -8.40 21.77 5.42
CA TYR A 243 -7.72 23.03 5.11
C TYR A 243 -7.84 24.00 6.30
N LEU A 244 -6.78 24.10 7.09
CA LEU A 244 -6.66 24.99 8.24
C LEU A 244 -6.43 26.43 7.79
N SER A 245 -7.11 27.37 8.44
CA SER A 245 -6.73 28.78 8.41
C SER A 245 -5.40 29.00 9.14
N GLU A 246 -4.74 30.13 8.92
CA GLU A 246 -3.50 30.49 9.64
C GLU A 246 -3.66 30.43 11.16
N ALA A 247 -4.82 30.85 11.68
CA ALA A 247 -5.10 30.78 13.11
C ALA A 247 -5.20 29.33 13.62
N GLN A 248 -5.81 28.43 12.84
CA GLN A 248 -5.94 27.00 13.15
C GLN A 248 -4.61 26.27 13.01
N LYS A 249 -3.84 26.56 11.95
CA LYS A 249 -2.48 26.03 11.76
C LYS A 249 -1.56 26.44 12.91
N ALA A 250 -1.69 27.67 13.42
CA ALA A 250 -0.87 28.16 14.51
C ALA A 250 -1.06 27.38 15.84
N VAL A 251 -2.22 26.74 16.03
CA VAL A 251 -2.56 25.88 17.19
C VAL A 251 -2.63 24.39 16.82
N ALA A 252 -1.93 23.99 15.76
CA ALA A 252 -1.83 22.61 15.31
C ALA A 252 -0.35 22.18 15.23
N PHE A 253 -0.10 20.88 15.25
CA PHE A 253 1.21 20.30 15.00
C PHE A 253 1.06 19.00 14.22
N ALA A 254 2.13 18.55 13.59
CA ALA A 254 2.14 17.31 12.84
C ALA A 254 3.34 16.44 13.21
N LEU A 255 3.09 15.13 13.24
CA LEU A 255 4.06 14.09 13.51
C LEU A 255 4.20 13.21 12.27
N GLU A 256 5.45 12.93 11.90
CA GLU A 256 5.83 11.99 10.85
C GLU A 256 6.30 10.69 11.47
N PHE A 257 5.85 9.56 10.93
CA PHE A 257 6.25 8.21 11.29
C PHE A 257 6.75 7.50 10.04
N GLU A 258 7.91 6.87 10.11
CA GLU A 258 8.55 6.19 8.98
C GLU A 258 8.66 4.69 9.26
N ASN A 259 8.23 3.88 8.29
CA ASN A 259 8.26 2.42 8.33
C ASN A 259 7.67 1.83 9.62
N LYS A 260 6.44 2.26 9.95
CA LYS A 260 5.73 1.85 11.17
C LYS A 260 4.36 1.26 10.89
N ASP A 261 4.10 0.14 11.54
CA ASP A 261 2.78 -0.48 11.69
C ASP A 261 1.99 0.10 12.85
N TYR A 262 2.64 0.80 13.79
CA TYR A 262 1.94 1.57 14.81
C TYR A 262 2.72 2.80 15.29
N PHE A 263 2.00 3.72 15.91
CA PHE A 263 2.58 4.78 16.73
C PHE A 263 1.76 5.03 17.99
N SER A 264 2.35 5.70 18.98
CA SER A 264 1.68 6.03 20.23
C SER A 264 1.73 7.51 20.58
N VAL A 265 0.61 8.03 21.08
CA VAL A 265 0.49 9.41 21.55
C VAL A 265 -0.13 9.43 22.94
N LYS A 266 0.55 10.06 23.88
CA LYS A 266 0.01 10.37 25.21
C LYS A 266 -0.76 11.67 25.14
N ILE A 267 -2.02 11.66 25.57
CA ILE A 267 -2.89 12.83 25.63
C ILE A 267 -3.20 13.11 27.11
N GLU A 268 -2.92 14.33 27.55
CA GLU A 268 -3.13 14.77 28.92
C GLU A 268 -4.09 15.95 28.94
N ASN A 269 -5.14 15.87 29.76
CA ASN A 269 -6.04 16.97 30.05
C ASN A 269 -5.77 17.48 31.49
N PHE A 270 -5.44 18.75 31.62
CA PHE A 270 -5.10 19.40 32.89
C PHE A 270 -6.29 20.12 33.55
N VAL A 271 -7.44 20.19 32.87
CA VAL A 271 -8.65 20.87 33.35
C VAL A 271 -9.79 19.89 33.63
N TRP A 272 -10.80 20.36 34.37
CA TRP A 272 -11.96 19.52 34.74
C TRP A 272 -12.98 19.36 33.62
N SER A 273 -13.02 20.31 32.68
CA SER A 273 -13.82 20.19 31.45
C SER A 273 -13.23 19.14 30.51
N SER A 274 -14.06 18.53 29.67
CA SER A 274 -13.56 17.69 28.58
C SER A 274 -12.77 18.53 27.58
N ARG A 275 -11.63 18.00 27.12
CA ARG A 275 -10.82 18.62 26.05
C ARG A 275 -10.84 17.73 24.82
N ALA A 276 -11.24 18.31 23.70
CA ALA A 276 -11.34 17.61 22.43
C ALA A 276 -10.03 17.81 21.66
N VAL A 277 -9.36 16.71 21.35
CA VAL A 277 -8.21 16.73 20.45
C VAL A 277 -8.70 16.25 19.10
N LEU A 278 -8.48 17.06 18.07
CA LEU A 278 -8.81 16.71 16.70
C LEU A 278 -7.56 16.20 15.99
N PHE A 279 -7.72 15.21 15.14
CA PHE A 279 -6.64 14.73 14.32
C PHE A 279 -7.13 14.20 12.97
N ALA A 280 -6.21 14.24 12.02
CA ALA A 280 -6.45 13.73 10.68
C ALA A 280 -5.13 13.32 10.04
N GLY A 281 -5.19 12.26 9.24
CA GLY A 281 -4.11 11.94 8.32
C GLY A 281 -4.28 12.80 7.07
N ILE A 282 -3.66 13.97 7.11
CA ILE A 282 -3.63 14.90 5.99
C ILE A 282 -2.16 15.14 5.70
N THR A 283 -1.78 14.71 4.52
CA THR A 283 -0.48 14.92 3.93
C THR A 283 -0.30 16.39 3.59
N THR A 284 0.56 17.06 4.36
CA THR A 284 1.41 18.21 4.02
C THR A 284 0.80 19.46 3.38
N VAL A 285 -0.52 19.51 3.17
CA VAL A 285 -1.26 20.71 2.73
C VAL A 285 -0.84 21.94 3.54
N HIS A 286 -0.60 21.73 4.85
CA HIS A 286 -0.11 22.77 5.76
C HIS A 286 1.36 22.62 6.11
N TRP A 287 1.97 21.47 5.86
CA TRP A 287 3.28 21.08 6.39
C TRP A 287 4.19 20.56 5.27
N PRO A 288 4.49 21.38 4.25
CA PRO A 288 5.32 20.96 3.11
C PRO A 288 6.71 20.47 3.54
N GLU A 289 7.23 20.94 4.67
CA GLU A 289 8.49 20.50 5.24
C GLU A 289 8.48 19.02 5.63
N LEU A 290 7.34 18.45 6.01
CA LEU A 290 7.23 17.03 6.34
C LEU A 290 7.02 16.17 5.08
N MET A 291 7.03 16.74 3.87
CA MET A 291 6.87 15.94 2.66
C MET A 291 7.97 14.89 2.56
N PRO A 292 7.61 13.64 2.22
CA PRO A 292 8.61 12.63 1.98
C PRO A 292 9.40 13.04 0.74
N ALA A 293 10.68 12.69 0.72
CA ALA A 293 11.46 12.78 -0.50
C ALA A 293 10.77 11.93 -1.59
N PRO A 294 10.88 12.28 -2.88
CA PRO A 294 10.33 11.46 -3.96
C PRO A 294 10.79 10.02 -3.77
N THR A 295 9.83 9.09 -3.64
CA THR A 295 10.16 7.67 -3.58
C THR A 295 10.90 7.31 -4.87
N PRO A 296 12.10 6.70 -4.80
CA PRO A 296 12.69 6.06 -5.96
C PRO A 296 11.67 5.08 -6.56
N ALA A 297 11.65 4.95 -7.88
CA ALA A 297 10.75 4.03 -8.58
C ALA A 297 10.78 2.62 -7.96
N PRO A 298 9.63 1.89 -7.96
CA PRO A 298 9.55 0.55 -7.38
C PRO A 298 10.63 -0.38 -7.94
N THR A 299 11.14 -1.24 -7.06
CA THR A 299 12.10 -2.29 -7.39
C THR A 299 11.39 -3.40 -8.17
N ALA A 300 11.88 -3.77 -9.35
CA ALA A 300 11.27 -4.79 -10.20
C ALA A 300 11.56 -6.20 -9.66
N SER A 301 10.57 -7.10 -9.62
CA SER A 301 10.77 -8.47 -9.12
C SER A 301 9.83 -9.50 -9.77
N ALA A 302 10.34 -10.70 -10.04
CA ALA A 302 9.58 -11.87 -10.48
C ALA A 302 9.69 -12.97 -9.41
N HIS A 303 8.56 -13.40 -8.86
CA HIS A 303 8.47 -14.47 -7.87
C HIS A 303 8.11 -15.80 -8.57
N GLY A 304 8.45 -16.93 -7.96
CA GLY A 304 8.39 -18.28 -8.56
C GLY A 304 7.02 -18.97 -8.52
N ASP A 305 6.00 -18.30 -7.99
CA ASP A 305 4.58 -18.53 -8.28
C ASP A 305 4.06 -17.36 -9.15
N PRO A 306 2.88 -17.43 -9.80
CA PRO A 306 2.68 -16.87 -11.15
C PRO A 306 2.83 -15.35 -11.32
N HIS A 307 3.10 -14.58 -10.27
CA HIS A 307 3.10 -13.13 -10.25
C HIS A 307 4.46 -12.51 -10.62
N VAL A 308 4.53 -11.84 -11.78
CA VAL A 308 5.64 -10.94 -12.15
C VAL A 308 5.26 -9.51 -11.80
N SER A 309 6.16 -8.76 -11.14
CA SER A 309 6.04 -7.33 -10.89
C SER A 309 7.12 -6.54 -11.64
N THR A 310 6.72 -5.67 -12.57
CA THR A 310 7.65 -4.95 -13.46
C THR A 310 8.20 -3.68 -12.82
N ILE A 311 9.24 -3.06 -13.42
CA ILE A 311 9.72 -1.72 -13.04
C ILE A 311 8.65 -0.62 -13.21
N THR A 312 7.61 -0.89 -14.02
CA THR A 312 6.45 -0.03 -14.22
C THR A 312 5.29 -0.32 -13.25
N GLY A 313 5.43 -1.31 -12.36
CA GLY A 313 4.44 -1.70 -11.36
C GLY A 313 3.29 -2.57 -11.90
N GLU A 314 3.44 -3.16 -13.10
CA GLU A 314 2.45 -4.08 -13.68
C GLU A 314 2.57 -5.45 -13.01
N THR A 315 1.44 -6.06 -12.61
CA THR A 315 1.38 -7.44 -12.14
C THR A 315 0.67 -8.32 -13.16
N PHE A 316 1.29 -9.42 -13.58
CA PHE A 316 0.67 -10.36 -14.52
C PHE A 316 1.12 -11.80 -14.32
N ASP A 317 0.27 -12.73 -14.76
CA ASP A 317 0.52 -14.16 -14.71
C ASP A 317 1.37 -14.65 -15.90
N LEU A 318 2.37 -15.49 -15.62
CA LEU A 318 3.24 -16.08 -16.64
C LEU A 318 2.53 -17.18 -17.46
N TRP A 319 1.93 -16.80 -18.60
CA TRP A 319 1.29 -17.76 -19.52
C TRP A 319 2.22 -18.26 -20.64
N LYS A 320 3.24 -17.48 -21.00
CA LYS A 320 4.24 -17.84 -22.02
C LYS A 320 5.37 -18.67 -21.43
N THR A 321 5.45 -19.93 -21.86
CA THR A 321 6.54 -20.86 -21.51
C THR A 321 7.71 -20.77 -22.49
N GLY A 322 8.87 -21.26 -22.06
CA GLY A 322 10.14 -21.23 -22.79
C GLY A 322 10.98 -20.00 -22.46
N TRP A 323 12.03 -19.79 -23.26
CA TRP A 323 12.99 -18.71 -23.08
C TRP A 323 12.40 -17.33 -23.38
N SER A 324 12.35 -16.50 -22.35
CA SER A 324 11.86 -15.12 -22.41
C SER A 324 12.88 -14.13 -21.86
N THR A 325 12.81 -12.88 -22.30
CA THR A 325 13.70 -11.80 -21.86
C THR A 325 13.09 -11.09 -20.66
N PHE A 326 13.78 -11.12 -19.53
CA PHE A 326 13.36 -10.46 -18.29
C PHE A 326 13.91 -9.04 -18.22
N VAL A 327 15.19 -8.85 -18.53
CA VAL A 327 15.84 -7.53 -18.56
C VAL A 327 16.73 -7.45 -19.80
N GLN A 328 16.67 -6.35 -20.54
CA GLN A 328 17.59 -6.04 -21.62
C GLN A 328 17.99 -4.57 -21.59
N ILE A 329 19.29 -4.29 -21.57
CA ILE A 329 19.86 -2.93 -21.52
C ILE A 329 20.91 -2.80 -22.62
N PRO A 330 20.84 -1.77 -23.49
CA PRO A 330 19.65 -0.99 -23.78
C PRO A 330 18.57 -1.88 -24.44
N ARG A 331 17.29 -1.46 -24.37
CA ARG A 331 16.20 -2.09 -25.13
C ARG A 331 16.56 -2.11 -26.62
N SER A 332 16.55 -3.29 -27.24
CA SER A 332 16.89 -3.45 -28.64
C SER A 332 16.08 -4.56 -29.29
N GLU A 333 15.63 -4.35 -30.52
CA GLU A 333 15.00 -5.38 -31.36
C GLU A 333 16.04 -6.22 -32.13
N HIS A 334 17.33 -5.88 -32.04
CA HIS A 334 18.44 -6.52 -32.74
C HIS A 334 19.59 -6.90 -31.77
N GLU A 335 20.14 -8.11 -31.91
CA GLU A 335 21.11 -8.78 -31.01
C GLU A 335 22.53 -8.17 -30.94
N HIS A 336 22.72 -6.88 -31.21
CA HIS A 336 24.06 -6.33 -31.27
C HIS A 336 24.28 -5.19 -30.26
N SER A 337 25.07 -5.53 -29.24
CA SER A 337 25.60 -4.71 -28.13
C SER A 337 24.75 -4.58 -26.86
N ASP A 338 24.16 -5.69 -26.39
CA ASP A 338 23.55 -5.72 -25.08
C ASP A 338 24.60 -5.44 -23.99
N LYS A 339 24.37 -4.35 -23.25
CA LYS A 339 25.10 -4.03 -22.02
C LYS A 339 24.80 -5.06 -20.95
N LEU A 340 23.53 -5.46 -20.87
CA LEU A 340 23.07 -6.53 -20.00
C LEU A 340 21.85 -7.20 -20.63
N LEU A 341 21.85 -8.52 -20.65
CA LEU A 341 20.72 -9.33 -21.09
C LEU A 341 20.49 -10.42 -20.04
N VAL A 342 19.26 -10.47 -19.52
CA VAL A 342 18.78 -11.46 -18.56
C VAL A 342 17.60 -12.18 -19.19
N ARG A 343 17.75 -13.49 -19.38
CA ARG A 343 16.74 -14.37 -19.95
C ARG A 343 16.38 -15.47 -18.97
N GLY A 344 15.15 -15.96 -19.06
CA GLY A 344 14.68 -17.05 -18.22
C GLY A 344 13.90 -18.11 -19.00
N ASP A 345 14.12 -19.38 -18.68
CA ASP A 345 13.30 -20.51 -19.16
C ASP A 345 12.12 -20.72 -18.22
N VAL A 346 10.91 -20.41 -18.69
CA VAL A 346 9.68 -20.55 -17.91
C VAL A 346 8.99 -21.88 -18.25
N ARG A 347 8.67 -22.66 -17.23
CA ARG A 347 8.03 -23.98 -17.36
C ARG A 347 6.70 -24.01 -16.63
N ARG A 348 5.79 -24.88 -17.08
CA ARG A 348 4.54 -25.13 -16.36
C ARG A 348 4.80 -25.99 -15.14
N TYR A 349 4.19 -25.60 -14.03
CA TYR A 349 4.12 -26.41 -12.83
C TYR A 349 3.13 -27.56 -13.05
N GLY A 350 3.58 -28.81 -12.98
CA GLY A 350 2.70 -29.97 -13.21
C GLY A 350 2.21 -30.14 -14.66
N GLY A 351 1.18 -30.97 -14.84
CA GLY A 351 0.69 -31.42 -16.16
C GLY A 351 -0.61 -30.75 -16.66
N ASP A 352 -1.22 -29.84 -15.89
CA ASP A 352 -2.45 -29.14 -16.26
C ASP A 352 -2.13 -27.95 -17.19
N ALA A 353 -3.00 -27.68 -18.17
CA ALA A 353 -2.88 -26.56 -19.08
C ALA A 353 -3.06 -25.19 -18.39
N CYS A 354 -3.74 -25.16 -17.24
CA CYS A 354 -4.01 -23.96 -16.44
C CYS A 354 -3.21 -23.89 -15.14
N ALA A 355 -2.21 -24.75 -14.94
CA ALA A 355 -1.34 -24.67 -13.78
C ALA A 355 -0.39 -23.46 -13.88
N PRO A 356 0.03 -22.89 -12.73
CA PRO A 356 0.96 -21.76 -12.71
C PRO A 356 2.27 -22.11 -13.42
N SER A 357 2.92 -21.13 -14.02
CA SER A 357 4.27 -21.30 -14.56
C SER A 357 5.32 -20.81 -13.58
N PHE A 358 6.50 -21.38 -13.64
CA PHE A 358 7.63 -21.04 -12.77
C PHE A 358 8.92 -20.90 -13.60
N LEU A 359 9.86 -20.14 -13.06
CA LEU A 359 11.17 -19.94 -13.67
C LEU A 359 12.10 -21.10 -13.32
N TYR A 360 12.64 -21.77 -14.34
CA TYR A 360 13.48 -22.96 -14.17
C TYR A 360 14.97 -22.68 -14.40
N GLN A 361 15.30 -21.78 -15.34
CA GLN A 361 16.66 -21.35 -15.61
C GLN A 361 16.72 -19.85 -15.78
N VAL A 362 17.84 -19.25 -15.36
CA VAL A 362 18.19 -17.86 -15.62
C VAL A 362 19.54 -17.82 -16.33
N HIS A 363 19.62 -17.03 -17.39
CA HIS A 363 20.83 -16.80 -18.16
C HIS A 363 21.12 -15.31 -18.23
N MET A 364 22.34 -14.91 -17.86
CA MET A 364 22.77 -13.51 -17.78
C MET A 364 24.08 -13.33 -18.51
N ASN A 365 24.13 -12.38 -19.44
CA ASN A 365 25.35 -12.00 -20.13
C ASN A 365 25.32 -10.52 -20.55
N GLY A 366 26.43 -10.04 -21.12
CA GLY A 366 26.54 -8.67 -21.64
C GLY A 366 27.85 -8.00 -21.23
N SER A 367 28.11 -6.83 -21.80
CA SER A 367 29.37 -6.11 -21.54
C SER A 367 29.51 -5.60 -20.10
N TRP A 368 28.41 -5.44 -19.36
CA TRP A 368 28.45 -5.10 -17.93
C TRP A 368 28.97 -6.24 -17.06
N LEU A 369 28.86 -7.48 -17.51
CA LEU A 369 29.44 -8.65 -16.85
C LEU A 369 30.92 -8.85 -17.24
N GLY A 370 31.58 -7.85 -17.86
CA GLY A 370 32.99 -7.99 -18.24
C GLY A 370 33.25 -9.04 -19.33
N GLY A 371 32.20 -9.51 -20.02
CA GLY A 371 32.27 -10.63 -20.96
C GLY A 371 31.96 -11.99 -20.35
N HIS A 372 31.66 -12.05 -19.04
CA HIS A 372 31.21 -13.27 -18.40
C HIS A 372 29.78 -13.67 -18.81
N ASP A 373 29.54 -14.98 -18.80
CA ASP A 373 28.26 -15.61 -19.08
C ASP A 373 27.84 -16.47 -17.89
N VAL A 374 26.69 -16.15 -17.28
CA VAL A 374 26.20 -16.80 -16.07
C VAL A 374 24.92 -17.56 -16.37
N ALA A 375 24.90 -18.86 -16.09
CA ALA A 375 23.70 -19.68 -16.15
C ALA A 375 23.39 -20.28 -14.77
N VAL A 376 22.15 -20.10 -14.32
CA VAL A 376 21.62 -20.65 -13.08
C VAL A 376 20.45 -21.55 -13.42
N ARG A 377 20.41 -22.75 -12.84
CA ARG A 377 19.33 -23.71 -13.06
C ARG A 377 18.82 -24.25 -11.72
N ALA A 378 17.50 -24.28 -11.59
CA ALA A 378 16.81 -24.88 -10.47
C ALA A 378 17.06 -26.39 -10.40
N GLY A 379 17.24 -26.91 -9.19
CA GLY A 379 17.33 -28.34 -8.93
C GLY A 379 17.43 -28.62 -7.44
N SER A 380 16.76 -29.67 -6.99
CA SER A 380 16.88 -30.07 -5.58
C SER A 380 18.33 -30.45 -5.27
N LEU A 381 18.89 -29.84 -4.24
CA LEU A 381 20.27 -30.13 -3.79
C LEU A 381 20.46 -31.61 -3.39
N GLU A 382 19.36 -32.34 -3.19
CA GLU A 382 19.33 -33.75 -2.80
C GLU A 382 19.04 -34.71 -3.97
N SER A 383 18.86 -34.22 -5.19
CA SER A 383 18.53 -35.05 -6.36
C SER A 383 19.74 -35.35 -7.26
N SER A 384 19.52 -36.25 -8.22
CA SER A 384 20.46 -36.59 -9.28
C SER A 384 20.72 -35.46 -10.28
N ASP A 385 19.89 -34.42 -10.26
CA ASP A 385 20.03 -33.22 -11.09
C ASP A 385 19.93 -31.93 -10.25
N PRO A 386 20.95 -31.63 -9.43
CA PRO A 386 20.88 -30.59 -8.41
C PRO A 386 20.99 -29.18 -8.98
N PHE A 387 20.66 -28.18 -8.14
CA PHE A 387 20.88 -26.77 -8.44
C PHE A 387 22.29 -26.55 -8.98
N SER A 388 22.39 -25.78 -10.07
CA SER A 388 23.68 -25.57 -10.73
C SER A 388 23.89 -24.13 -11.14
N VAL A 389 25.08 -23.64 -10.84
CA VAL A 389 25.62 -22.37 -11.33
C VAL A 389 26.73 -22.68 -12.32
N VAL A 390 26.65 -22.16 -13.53
CA VAL A 390 27.70 -22.28 -14.55
C VAL A 390 28.16 -20.87 -14.89
N LEU A 391 29.47 -20.68 -14.85
CA LEU A 391 30.13 -19.45 -15.27
C LEU A 391 30.95 -19.76 -16.52
N ASP A 392 30.82 -18.96 -17.56
CA ASP A 392 31.58 -19.01 -18.82
C ASP A 392 31.54 -20.37 -19.55
N GLY A 393 30.46 -21.14 -19.35
CA GLY A 393 30.29 -22.47 -19.93
C GLY A 393 31.16 -23.57 -19.30
N ASP A 394 31.78 -23.29 -18.15
CA ASP A 394 32.58 -24.26 -17.40
C ASP A 394 31.72 -25.33 -16.69
N ARG A 395 32.36 -26.17 -15.88
CA ARG A 395 31.66 -27.17 -15.08
C ARG A 395 30.78 -26.48 -14.01
N PRO A 396 29.62 -27.08 -13.65
CA PRO A 396 28.78 -26.59 -12.57
C PRO A 396 29.57 -26.33 -11.28
N LEU A 397 29.49 -25.10 -10.80
CA LEU A 397 30.08 -24.62 -9.57
C LEU A 397 29.17 -25.00 -8.40
N GLN A 398 29.80 -25.48 -7.34
CA GLN A 398 29.11 -25.94 -6.14
C GLN A 398 29.03 -24.82 -5.11
N LEU A 399 27.84 -24.58 -4.58
CA LEU A 399 27.65 -23.67 -3.46
C LEU A 399 28.04 -24.33 -2.14
N ARG A 400 28.51 -23.52 -1.22
CA ARG A 400 28.79 -23.90 0.16
C ARG A 400 27.58 -23.61 1.04
N SER A 401 27.38 -24.47 2.04
CA SER A 401 26.30 -24.35 3.04
C SER A 401 26.76 -23.68 4.34
N ASP A 402 28.07 -23.54 4.55
CA ASP A 402 28.67 -22.98 5.77
C ASP A 402 29.10 -21.53 5.60
N THR A 403 29.45 -21.12 4.38
CA THR A 403 29.92 -19.76 4.06
C THR A 403 29.46 -19.31 2.69
N GLU A 404 29.45 -18.00 2.46
CA GLU A 404 29.26 -17.43 1.13
C GLU A 404 30.32 -17.97 0.14
N THR A 405 29.85 -18.40 -1.02
CA THR A 405 30.68 -18.78 -2.17
C THR A 405 30.74 -17.59 -3.11
N VAL A 406 31.92 -17.02 -3.30
CA VAL A 406 32.14 -15.91 -4.23
C VAL A 406 32.66 -16.48 -5.54
N PHE A 407 31.93 -16.24 -6.63
CA PHE A 407 32.23 -16.70 -7.98
C PHE A 407 33.01 -15.64 -8.78
N LEU A 408 32.63 -14.38 -8.63
CA LEU A 408 33.27 -13.21 -9.23
C LEU A 408 33.40 -12.10 -8.18
N ASP A 409 34.53 -11.39 -8.17
CA ASP A 409 34.78 -10.24 -7.29
C ASP A 409 35.68 -9.21 -7.99
N GLU A 410 35.06 -8.35 -8.79
CA GLU A 410 35.67 -7.29 -9.58
C GLU A 410 35.08 -5.92 -9.20
N PRO A 411 35.75 -4.79 -9.52
CA PRO A 411 35.39 -3.46 -9.02
C PRO A 411 33.94 -3.00 -9.24
N ASP A 412 33.28 -3.49 -10.31
CA ASP A 412 31.90 -3.17 -10.66
C ASP A 412 31.04 -4.43 -10.87
N LEU A 413 31.54 -5.60 -10.48
CA LEU A 413 30.90 -6.89 -10.73
C LEU A 413 31.23 -7.88 -9.61
N ARG A 414 30.24 -8.25 -8.81
CA ARG A 414 30.38 -9.28 -7.78
C ARG A 414 29.27 -10.30 -7.91
N PHE A 415 29.62 -11.57 -8.02
CA PHE A 415 28.67 -12.67 -8.06
C PHE A 415 28.97 -13.65 -6.95
N SER A 416 27.99 -13.89 -6.07
CA SER A 416 28.13 -14.79 -4.95
C SER A 416 26.84 -15.54 -4.65
N GLY A 417 26.92 -16.56 -3.80
CA GLY A 417 25.76 -17.26 -3.29
C GLY A 417 26.05 -18.16 -2.12
N ASN A 418 24.99 -18.68 -1.52
CA ASN A 418 25.06 -19.60 -0.38
C ASN A 418 23.86 -20.55 -0.36
N ILE A 419 24.01 -21.66 0.35
CA ILE A 419 22.90 -22.57 0.66
C ILE A 419 22.43 -22.30 2.09
N GLY A 420 21.12 -22.26 2.32
CA GLY A 420 20.52 -22.09 3.64
C GLY A 420 19.13 -22.72 3.75
N VAL A 421 18.58 -22.74 4.96
CA VAL A 421 17.16 -23.07 5.19
C VAL A 421 16.39 -21.76 5.21
N ILE A 422 15.61 -21.50 4.16
CA ILE A 422 14.87 -20.22 3.99
C ILE A 422 13.51 -20.28 4.72
N SER A 423 12.97 -21.48 4.96
CA SER A 423 11.74 -21.70 5.72
C SER A 423 11.76 -23.07 6.42
N GLU A 424 11.12 -23.18 7.58
CA GLU A 424 11.00 -24.43 8.35
C GLU A 424 10.19 -25.52 7.62
N ASP A 425 9.35 -25.12 6.66
CA ASP A 425 8.48 -26.03 5.89
C ASP A 425 9.15 -26.57 4.60
N TRP A 426 10.32 -26.06 4.23
CA TRP A 426 10.97 -26.25 2.92
C TRP A 426 12.39 -26.85 3.03
N GLY A 427 12.90 -27.40 1.92
CA GLY A 427 14.24 -27.99 1.85
C GLY A 427 15.37 -26.97 1.97
N LEU A 428 16.63 -27.43 1.83
CA LEU A 428 17.77 -26.52 1.66
C LEU A 428 17.63 -25.80 0.32
N ASP A 429 17.66 -24.46 0.35
CA ASP A 429 17.50 -23.61 -0.81
C ASP A 429 18.76 -22.77 -1.05
N ALA A 430 18.98 -22.44 -2.32
CA ALA A 430 20.11 -21.64 -2.77
C ALA A 430 19.69 -20.18 -2.96
N LYS A 431 20.52 -19.25 -2.49
CA LYS A 431 20.41 -17.83 -2.80
C LYS A 431 21.66 -17.37 -3.52
N LEU A 432 21.48 -16.62 -4.60
CA LEU A 432 22.53 -15.95 -5.35
C LEU A 432 22.27 -14.45 -5.40
N THR A 433 23.36 -13.68 -5.38
CA THR A 433 23.34 -12.24 -5.56
C THR A 433 24.40 -11.85 -6.59
N LEU A 434 23.98 -11.17 -7.65
CA LEU A 434 24.83 -10.56 -8.66
C LEU A 434 24.71 -9.04 -8.54
N ASN A 435 25.78 -8.41 -8.10
CA ASN A 435 25.93 -6.96 -8.12
C ASN A 435 26.68 -6.57 -9.39
N VAL A 436 26.09 -5.68 -10.18
CA VAL A 436 26.72 -5.14 -11.37
C VAL A 436 26.46 -3.64 -11.46
N ARG A 437 27.52 -2.84 -11.37
CA ARG A 437 27.46 -1.38 -11.25
C ARG A 437 26.53 -0.95 -10.09
N SER A 438 25.45 -0.24 -10.38
CA SER A 438 24.44 0.21 -9.44
C SER A 438 23.24 -0.72 -9.33
N SER A 439 23.24 -1.86 -10.03
CA SER A 439 22.13 -2.81 -10.08
C SER A 439 22.45 -4.08 -9.31
N GLU A 440 21.47 -4.61 -8.58
CA GLU A 440 21.56 -5.86 -7.83
C GLU A 440 20.51 -6.84 -8.35
N PHE A 441 20.93 -8.05 -8.68
CA PHE A 441 20.08 -9.15 -9.11
C PHE A 441 20.13 -10.25 -8.04
N ASN A 442 18.98 -10.61 -7.49
CA ASN A 442 18.86 -11.72 -6.56
C ASN A 442 18.13 -12.89 -7.23
N ILE A 443 18.73 -14.08 -7.14
CA ILE A 443 18.11 -15.32 -7.61
C ILE A 443 17.95 -16.23 -6.40
N VAL A 444 16.71 -16.58 -6.06
CA VAL A 444 16.39 -17.44 -4.92
C VAL A 444 15.74 -18.71 -5.45
N GLN A 445 16.22 -19.86 -5.02
CA GLN A 445 15.53 -21.12 -5.28
C GLN A 445 14.48 -21.37 -4.20
N HIS A 446 13.35 -21.93 -4.61
CA HIS A 446 12.37 -22.57 -3.74
C HIS A 446 12.19 -24.04 -4.14
N THR A 447 12.28 -24.95 -3.17
CA THR A 447 12.19 -26.40 -3.41
C THR A 447 11.04 -27.06 -2.66
N GLU A 448 10.01 -27.48 -3.39
CA GLU A 448 8.92 -28.32 -2.86
C GLU A 448 9.32 -29.80 -2.85
N GLY A 449 9.00 -30.50 -1.77
CA GLY A 449 9.31 -31.94 -1.66
C GLY A 449 10.78 -32.22 -1.34
N ARG A 450 11.23 -33.46 -1.55
CA ARG A 450 12.61 -33.91 -1.28
C ARG A 450 13.12 -34.92 -2.30
N GLY A 451 14.46 -35.01 -2.43
CA GLY A 451 15.15 -35.93 -3.33
C GLY A 451 14.67 -35.86 -4.78
N GLU A 452 14.53 -37.00 -5.46
CA GLU A 452 14.08 -37.08 -6.87
C GLU A 452 12.63 -36.63 -7.10
N SER A 453 11.80 -36.60 -6.05
CA SER A 453 10.40 -36.16 -6.14
C SER A 453 10.22 -34.65 -5.98
N SER A 454 11.31 -33.90 -5.86
CA SER A 454 11.26 -32.46 -5.61
C SER A 454 10.85 -31.67 -6.86
N SER A 455 10.14 -30.57 -6.65
CA SER A 455 9.94 -29.51 -7.64
C SER A 455 10.72 -28.28 -7.22
N ALA A 456 11.74 -27.89 -8.00
CA ALA A 456 12.55 -26.70 -7.72
C ALA A 456 12.21 -25.58 -8.72
N MET A 457 12.07 -24.36 -8.20
CA MET A 457 11.75 -23.15 -8.95
C MET A 457 12.65 -21.99 -8.53
N LEU A 458 12.78 -20.97 -9.39
CA LEU A 458 13.58 -19.78 -9.13
C LEU A 458 12.70 -18.54 -9.04
N ASP A 459 13.13 -17.62 -8.20
CA ASP A 459 12.66 -16.25 -8.09
C ASP A 459 13.80 -15.35 -8.58
N LEU A 460 13.48 -14.32 -9.35
CA LEU A 460 14.43 -13.34 -9.87
C LEU A 460 13.97 -11.93 -9.49
N SER A 461 14.70 -11.25 -8.61
CA SER A 461 14.44 -9.84 -8.29
C SER A 461 15.60 -8.93 -8.70
N VAL A 462 15.27 -7.70 -9.11
CA VAL A 462 16.25 -6.76 -9.65
C VAL A 462 16.06 -5.36 -9.06
N ALA A 463 17.08 -4.86 -8.36
CA ALA A 463 17.12 -3.52 -7.79
C ALA A 463 18.12 -2.62 -8.52
N GLY A 464 17.96 -1.30 -8.35
CA GLY A 464 18.92 -0.30 -8.83
C GLY A 464 18.83 0.06 -10.32
N LEU A 465 17.87 -0.51 -11.07
CA LEU A 465 17.64 -0.22 -12.48
C LEU A 465 17.22 1.23 -12.77
N GLY A 466 16.63 1.94 -11.80
CA GLY A 466 16.20 3.34 -11.97
C GLY A 466 17.35 4.35 -12.14
N THR A 467 18.61 3.93 -11.95
CA THR A 467 19.80 4.75 -12.18
C THR A 467 20.37 4.60 -13.60
N VAL A 468 19.80 3.68 -14.40
CA VAL A 468 20.21 3.41 -15.78
C VAL A 468 19.55 4.43 -16.70
N VAL A 469 20.37 5.10 -17.53
CA VAL A 469 19.91 6.18 -18.42
C VAL A 469 19.27 5.60 -19.69
N GLU A 470 19.71 4.42 -20.10
CA GLU A 470 19.23 3.72 -21.28
C GLU A 470 17.85 3.07 -21.07
N PRO A 471 17.02 2.98 -22.14
CA PRO A 471 15.76 2.27 -22.05
C PRO A 471 16.00 0.81 -21.69
N ILE A 472 15.18 0.26 -20.79
CA ILE A 472 15.27 -1.12 -20.31
C ILE A 472 14.14 -1.92 -20.94
N GLY A 473 14.46 -2.92 -21.74
CA GLY A 473 13.51 -3.87 -22.34
C GLY A 473 13.33 -5.14 -21.50
N GLY A 474 12.47 -6.04 -21.97
CA GLY A 474 12.10 -7.29 -21.29
C GLY A 474 10.92 -7.12 -20.32
N TRP A 475 10.49 -8.24 -19.75
CA TRP A 475 9.33 -8.30 -18.85
C TRP A 475 9.44 -7.40 -17.62
N LEU A 476 10.63 -7.26 -17.04
CA LEU A 476 10.88 -6.38 -15.90
C LEU A 476 11.23 -4.94 -16.34
N GLY A 477 11.28 -4.67 -17.65
CA GLY A 477 11.48 -3.36 -18.27
C GLY A 477 10.18 -2.78 -18.84
N VAL A 478 10.31 -1.89 -19.83
CA VAL A 478 9.17 -1.17 -20.44
C VAL A 478 8.33 -2.01 -21.40
N ASP A 479 8.74 -3.25 -21.71
CA ASP A 479 7.97 -4.16 -22.56
C ASP A 479 6.81 -4.84 -21.80
N GLY A 480 6.92 -4.96 -20.47
CA GLY A 480 5.82 -5.38 -19.58
C GLY A 480 5.11 -6.69 -19.97
N ALA A 481 3.80 -6.77 -19.67
CA ALA A 481 2.97 -7.95 -19.95
C ALA A 481 2.73 -8.23 -21.45
N LEU A 482 3.02 -7.28 -22.34
CA LEU A 482 2.79 -7.44 -23.79
C LEU A 482 3.50 -8.68 -24.37
N LEU A 483 4.60 -9.10 -23.74
CA LEU A 483 5.36 -10.29 -24.14
C LEU A 483 5.13 -11.51 -23.25
N ALA A 484 4.29 -11.42 -22.23
CA ALA A 484 4.01 -12.48 -21.25
C ALA A 484 2.96 -13.50 -21.70
N GLY A 485 2.25 -13.20 -22.79
CA GLY A 485 1.21 -14.05 -23.36
C GLY A 485 -0.14 -13.93 -22.64
N GLU A 486 -1.20 -14.44 -23.27
CA GLU A 486 -2.54 -14.48 -22.68
C GLU A 486 -2.86 -15.90 -22.19
N ALA A 487 -3.67 -16.02 -21.13
CA ALA A 487 -4.20 -17.29 -20.67
C ALA A 487 -4.89 -18.07 -21.83
N PRO A 488 -4.72 -19.40 -21.94
CA PRO A 488 -5.49 -20.23 -22.85
C PRO A 488 -6.99 -19.99 -22.67
N LEU A 489 -7.79 -20.05 -23.75
CA LEU A 489 -9.23 -19.75 -23.71
C LEU A 489 -9.98 -20.61 -22.67
N GLU A 490 -9.54 -21.85 -22.48
CA GLU A 490 -10.04 -22.78 -21.46
C GLU A 490 -9.74 -22.38 -20.00
N CYS A 491 -8.74 -21.51 -19.78
CA CYS A 491 -8.33 -21.02 -18.47
C CYS A 491 -8.96 -19.65 -18.13
N ARG A 492 -9.46 -18.89 -19.12
CA ARG A 492 -10.07 -17.54 -18.95
C ARG A 492 -11.40 -17.50 -18.17
N GLY A 493 -11.87 -18.65 -17.66
CA GLY A 493 -13.13 -18.77 -16.92
C GLY A 493 -12.99 -19.28 -15.49
N ARG A 494 -11.77 -19.52 -14.98
CA ARG A 494 -11.56 -20.00 -13.60
C ARG A 494 -11.30 -18.88 -12.59
N ASP A 495 -10.99 -17.67 -13.03
CA ASP A 495 -11.03 -16.47 -12.19
C ASP A 495 -12.42 -15.86 -12.09
N SER A 496 -13.33 -16.66 -11.53
CA SER A 496 -14.48 -16.11 -10.84
C SER A 496 -14.81 -17.01 -9.66
N GLY A 497 -14.21 -16.69 -8.51
CA GLY A 497 -14.76 -17.02 -7.19
C GLY A 497 -16.09 -16.29 -6.94
N ILE A 498 -16.99 -16.25 -7.92
CA ILE A 498 -18.41 -15.99 -7.73
C ILE A 498 -19.08 -17.34 -7.87
N SER A 499 -19.28 -18.00 -6.74
CA SER A 499 -20.20 -19.12 -6.62
C SER A 499 -21.59 -18.67 -7.08
N ARG A 500 -21.90 -18.87 -8.36
CA ARG A 500 -23.28 -18.90 -8.85
C ARG A 500 -23.94 -20.15 -8.26
N VAL A 501 -24.60 -20.00 -7.12
CA VAL A 501 -25.62 -20.95 -6.69
C VAL A 501 -26.74 -20.87 -7.74
N SER A 502 -26.81 -21.89 -8.57
CA SER A 502 -27.90 -22.12 -9.52
C SER A 502 -29.23 -22.24 -8.79
N GLU A 503 -30.25 -21.57 -9.32
CA GLU A 503 -31.64 -21.66 -8.90
C GLU A 503 -32.13 -23.12 -8.78
N LEU A 504 -32.76 -23.44 -7.64
CA LEU A 504 -33.87 -24.37 -7.61
C LEU A 504 -35.02 -23.75 -6.82
N SER A 505 -35.94 -23.15 -7.56
CA SER A 505 -37.23 -22.71 -7.05
C SER A 505 -38.12 -23.92 -6.73
N VAL A 506 -38.50 -24.10 -5.46
CA VAL A 506 -39.78 -24.74 -5.11
C VAL A 506 -40.46 -23.93 -4.01
N LEU A 507 -41.57 -23.31 -4.43
CA LEU A 507 -42.70 -22.81 -3.68
C LEU A 507 -42.88 -23.36 -2.25
N GLN A 508 -43.09 -22.47 -1.27
CA GLN A 508 -44.40 -22.35 -0.64
C GLN A 508 -44.55 -21.05 0.17
N SER A 509 -45.46 -20.21 -0.31
CA SER A 509 -46.08 -19.10 0.38
C SER A 509 -46.81 -19.55 1.65
N LYS A 510 -46.65 -18.82 2.76
CA LYS A 510 -47.75 -18.57 3.71
C LYS A 510 -47.56 -17.24 4.44
N SER A 511 -48.37 -16.27 4.00
CA SER A 511 -49.04 -15.22 4.76
C SER A 511 -48.90 -15.28 6.29
N LEU A 512 -48.60 -14.14 6.94
CA LEU A 512 -49.60 -13.44 7.76
C LEU A 512 -49.10 -12.06 8.20
N ALA A 513 -50.01 -11.10 8.08
CA ALA A 513 -49.93 -9.72 8.51
C ALA A 513 -50.04 -9.56 10.03
N GLY A 514 -49.49 -8.44 10.54
CA GLY A 514 -49.70 -7.92 11.89
C GLY A 514 -48.85 -8.63 12.96
N VAL A 515 -48.48 -8.04 14.10
CA VAL A 515 -49.14 -6.99 14.87
C VAL A 515 -48.12 -6.42 15.90
N PHE A 516 -48.40 -5.19 16.36
CA PHE A 516 -47.94 -4.54 17.61
C PHE A 516 -46.64 -3.72 17.60
N SER A 517 -46.86 -2.43 17.35
CA SER A 517 -46.46 -1.32 18.23
C SER A 517 -46.23 -1.71 19.70
N ASN A 518 -45.06 -1.34 20.24
CA ASN A 518 -44.90 -0.29 21.26
C ASN A 518 -43.43 0.13 21.35
#